data_AF-B1FG48-F1
#
_entry.id   AF-B1FG48-F1
#
_cell.length_a   1.000
_cell.length_b   1.000
_cell.length_c   1.000
_cell.angle_alpha   90.00
_cell.angle_beta   90.00
_cell.angle_gamma   90.00
#
_symmetry.space_group_name_H-M   'P 1'
#
loop_
_entity.id
_entity.type
_entity.pdbx_description
1 polymer ?
#
loop_
_entity_poly.entity_id
_entity_poly.type
_entity_poly.pdbx_seq_one_letter_code
_entity_poly.pdbx_strand_id
1 'polypeptide(L)'
;MSTTVPTLATDRPTAEMLRQLRERSNRTQGQMAVLLNLTERQYQRFEAGDSKMPLGTWKLLRSVWGSRHPIDFEVVTESTRGWDTRRDTRRDTIERGDVVELQPIVGPLLRATVCMDRVHDGLGDEDGYGAFVIEFVGADGAGQEYLGFYIGERVRFARENVIHLEQRAPRR
;
A
#
# COMPACT_ATOMS: atom_id res chain seq x y z
N MET A 1 21.29 12.29 15.20
CA MET A 1 20.09 12.48 16.05
C MET A 1 19.46 11.12 16.23
N SER A 2 19.43 10.60 17.46
CA SER A 2 18.99 9.23 17.74
C SER A 2 17.47 9.11 17.57
N THR A 3 17.03 8.52 16.47
CA THR A 3 15.61 8.26 16.21
C THR A 3 15.18 7.07 17.08
N THR A 4 14.77 7.35 18.32
CA THR A 4 14.18 6.35 19.21
C THR A 4 12.99 5.73 18.49
N VAL A 5 13.05 4.43 18.22
CA VAL A 5 11.89 3.68 17.71
C VAL A 5 10.86 3.73 18.84
N PRO A 6 9.63 4.23 18.60
CA PRO A 6 8.60 4.12 19.62
C PRO A 6 8.40 2.63 19.89
N THR A 7 8.76 2.20 21.10
CA THR A 7 8.64 0.81 21.49
C THR A 7 7.15 0.46 21.46
N LEU A 8 6.72 -0.34 20.49
CA LEU A 8 5.34 -0.85 20.36
C LEU A 8 4.92 -1.78 21.52
N ALA A 9 5.72 -1.87 22.58
CA ALA A 9 5.50 -2.69 23.77
C ALA A 9 4.47 -2.09 24.74
N THR A 10 4.00 -0.85 24.53
CA THR A 10 3.00 -0.23 25.39
C THR A 10 1.61 -0.82 25.14
N ASP A 11 0.89 -1.16 26.21
CA ASP A 11 -0.47 -1.70 26.16
C ASP A 11 -1.48 -0.76 25.49
N ARG A 12 -1.21 0.56 25.49
CA ARG A 12 -2.02 1.58 24.81
C ARG A 12 -1.15 2.63 24.14
N PRO A 13 -1.58 3.16 22.98
CA PRO A 13 -0.81 4.19 22.30
C PRO A 13 -1.02 5.56 22.95
N THR A 14 0.05 6.36 22.98
CA THR A 14 -0.02 7.79 23.31
C THR A 14 -0.34 8.59 22.05
N ALA A 15 -0.92 9.79 22.23
CA ALA A 15 -1.20 10.72 21.15
C ALA A 15 0.05 11.03 20.29
N GLU A 16 1.18 11.27 20.97
CA GLU A 16 2.48 11.51 20.32
C GLU A 16 2.97 10.28 19.55
N MET A 17 2.80 9.07 20.09
CA MET A 17 3.16 7.85 19.36
C MET A 17 2.31 7.67 18.10
N LEU A 18 1.01 7.97 18.15
CA LEU A 18 0.14 7.91 16.97
C LEU A 18 0.60 8.87 15.87
N ARG A 19 0.93 10.11 16.24
CA ARG A 19 1.47 11.12 15.32
C ARG A 19 2.76 10.64 14.65
N GLN A 20 3.71 10.14 15.45
CA GLN A 20 4.98 9.63 14.93
C GLN A 20 4.80 8.42 14.00
N LEU A 21 3.91 7.49 14.35
CA LEU A 21 3.62 6.32 13.51
C LEU A 21 3.02 6.72 12.17
N ARG A 22 2.09 7.70 12.17
CA ARG A 22 1.47 8.24 10.96
C ARG A 22 2.50 8.93 10.07
N GLU A 23 3.29 9.85 10.64
CA GLU A 23 4.31 10.61 9.91
C GLU A 23 5.39 9.70 9.31
N ARG A 24 5.83 8.67 10.03
CA ARG A 24 6.77 7.67 9.48
C ARG A 24 6.20 6.88 8.33
N SER A 25 4.90 6.61 8.33
CA SER A 25 4.23 5.97 7.19
C SER A 25 3.89 6.94 6.07
N ASN A 26 4.15 8.24 6.26
CA ASN A 26 3.82 9.32 5.36
C ASN A 26 2.33 9.39 4.99
N ARG A 27 1.46 9.18 5.99
CA ARG A 27 0.01 9.17 5.83
C ARG A 27 -0.64 10.42 6.42
N THR A 28 -1.78 10.81 5.87
CA THR A 28 -2.66 11.83 6.46
C THR A 28 -3.53 11.23 7.56
N GLN A 29 -4.15 12.09 8.37
CA GLN A 29 -5.10 11.65 9.40
C GLN A 29 -6.33 10.97 8.78
N GLY A 30 -6.81 11.46 7.62
CA GLY A 30 -7.89 10.84 6.86
C GLY A 30 -7.52 9.43 6.39
N GLN A 31 -6.31 9.23 5.85
CA GLN A 31 -5.87 7.90 5.42
C GLN A 31 -5.77 6.92 6.60
N MET A 32 -5.25 7.38 7.74
CA MET A 32 -5.22 6.57 8.96
C MET A 32 -6.63 6.20 9.45
N ALA A 33 -7.59 7.12 9.32
CA ALA A 33 -8.96 6.85 9.71
C ALA A 33 -9.60 5.76 8.83
N VAL A 34 -9.43 5.83 7.51
CA VAL A 34 -9.92 4.79 6.59
C VAL A 34 -9.28 3.43 6.90
N LEU A 35 -7.95 3.37 7.08
CA LEU A 35 -7.23 2.13 7.42
C LEU A 35 -7.73 1.47 8.72
N LEU A 36 -8.22 2.27 9.67
CA LEU A 36 -8.67 1.80 10.97
C LEU A 36 -10.19 1.67 11.06
N ASN A 37 -10.91 1.90 9.96
CA ASN A 37 -12.37 1.95 9.89
C ASN A 37 -12.96 2.93 10.94
N LEU A 38 -12.41 4.14 10.96
CA LEU A 38 -12.81 5.24 11.83
C LEU A 38 -13.22 6.44 10.99
N THR A 39 -13.94 7.37 11.62
CA THR A 39 -14.07 8.73 11.08
C THR A 39 -12.77 9.51 11.32
N GLU A 40 -12.45 10.45 10.43
CA GLU A 40 -11.27 11.31 10.59
C GLU A 40 -11.28 12.05 11.93
N ARG A 41 -12.45 12.55 12.35
CA ARG A 41 -12.63 13.22 13.64
C ARG A 41 -12.30 12.33 14.84
N GLN A 42 -12.61 11.02 14.78
CA GLN A 42 -12.23 10.10 15.86
C GLN A 42 -10.71 9.95 15.93
N TYR A 43 -10.05 9.81 14.79
CA TYR A 43 -8.60 9.69 14.73
C TYR A 43 -7.90 10.98 15.20
N GLN A 44 -8.37 12.15 14.78
CA GLN A 44 -7.90 13.45 15.24
C GLN A 44 -7.98 13.59 16.76
N ARG A 45 -9.08 13.16 17.40
CA ARG A 45 -9.21 13.18 18.87
C ARG A 45 -8.22 12.24 19.56
N PHE A 46 -7.83 11.14 18.94
CA PHE A 46 -6.80 10.26 19.47
C PHE A 46 -5.41 10.91 19.38
N GLU A 47 -5.06 11.53 18.24
CA GLU A 47 -3.79 12.26 18.07
C GLU A 47 -3.72 13.58 18.87
N ALA A 48 -4.85 14.16 19.25
CA ALA A 48 -4.92 15.32 20.15
C ALA A 48 -4.81 14.93 21.63
N GLY A 49 -5.05 13.66 21.97
CA GLY A 49 -5.12 13.19 23.35
C GLY A 49 -6.49 13.41 24.03
N ASP A 50 -7.48 13.95 23.31
CA ASP A 50 -8.85 14.18 23.78
C ASP A 50 -9.64 12.89 24.03
N SER A 51 -9.19 11.77 23.46
CA SER A 51 -9.78 10.46 23.68
C SER A 51 -8.72 9.37 23.68
N LYS A 52 -8.97 8.30 24.42
CA LYS A 52 -8.12 7.09 24.40
C LYS A 52 -8.52 6.20 23.23
N MET A 53 -7.53 5.74 22.46
CA MET A 53 -7.76 4.75 21.40
C MET A 53 -8.16 3.39 22.02
N PRO A 54 -9.23 2.74 21.53
CA PRO A 54 -9.60 1.39 21.95
C PRO A 54 -8.49 0.36 21.65
N LEU A 55 -8.38 -0.68 22.48
CA LEU A 55 -7.36 -1.72 22.31
C LEU A 55 -7.50 -2.48 20.99
N GLY A 56 -8.72 -2.72 20.51
CA GLY A 56 -8.97 -3.35 19.22
C GLY A 56 -8.40 -2.53 18.06
N THR A 57 -8.67 -1.22 18.07
CA THR A 57 -8.12 -0.25 17.10
C THR A 57 -6.59 -0.19 17.17
N TRP A 58 -6.00 -0.23 18.38
CA TRP A 58 -4.55 -0.27 18.52
C TRP A 58 -3.92 -1.54 17.94
N LYS A 59 -4.54 -2.70 18.20
CA LYS A 59 -4.11 -3.98 17.61
C LYS A 59 -4.21 -3.96 16.08
N LEU A 60 -5.30 -3.41 15.54
CA LEU A 60 -5.46 -3.23 14.10
C LEU A 60 -4.36 -2.32 13.54
N LEU A 61 -4.11 -1.16 14.15
CA LEU A 61 -3.04 -0.24 13.75
C LEU A 61 -1.70 -0.97 13.69
N ARG A 62 -1.33 -1.70 14.74
CA ARG A 62 -0.09 -2.49 14.77
C ARG A 62 -0.02 -3.55 13.67
N SER A 63 -1.15 -4.13 13.27
CA SER A 63 -1.21 -5.14 12.20
C SER A 63 -1.11 -4.52 10.81
N VAL A 64 -1.63 -3.32 10.60
CA VAL A 64 -1.64 -2.67 9.29
C VAL A 64 -0.43 -1.76 9.07
N TRP A 65 0.21 -1.31 10.16
CA TRP A 65 1.38 -0.46 10.14
C TRP A 65 2.61 -1.23 9.62
N GLY A 66 3.39 -0.57 8.76
CA GLY A 66 4.53 -1.17 8.06
C GLY A 66 4.17 -1.89 6.75
N SER A 67 2.89 -2.05 6.43
CA SER A 67 2.44 -2.51 5.11
C SER A 67 1.92 -1.35 4.26
N ARG A 68 2.00 -1.48 2.93
CA ARG A 68 1.32 -0.58 1.98
C ARG A 68 -0.08 -1.11 1.65
N HIS A 69 -1.01 -0.18 1.47
CA HIS A 69 -2.44 -0.42 1.23
C HIS A 69 -2.92 0.41 0.04
N PRO A 70 -4.07 0.07 -0.58
CA PRO A 70 -4.59 0.80 -1.73
C PRO A 70 -4.66 2.33 -1.54
N ILE A 71 -5.00 2.77 -0.33
CA ILE A 71 -5.10 4.19 0.02
C ILE A 71 -3.77 4.96 0.00
N ASP A 72 -2.64 4.26 -0.08
CA ASP A 72 -1.31 4.87 -0.18
C ASP A 72 -0.94 5.22 -1.63
N PHE A 73 -1.77 4.84 -2.60
CA PHE A 73 -1.55 5.01 -4.03
C PHE A 73 -2.58 5.96 -4.63
N GLU A 74 -2.17 6.66 -5.68
CA GLU A 74 -3.05 7.49 -6.49
C GLU A 74 -4.17 6.65 -7.10
N VAL A 75 -5.34 7.26 -7.27
CA VAL A 75 -6.47 6.67 -7.98
C VAL A 75 -6.47 7.22 -9.40
N VAL A 76 -6.57 6.32 -10.37
CA VAL A 76 -6.49 6.65 -11.80
C VAL A 76 -7.85 6.40 -12.44
N THR A 77 -8.34 7.38 -13.19
CA THR A 77 -9.62 7.27 -13.91
C THR A 77 -9.53 6.33 -15.11
N GLU A 78 -8.37 6.29 -15.77
CA GLU A 78 -8.12 5.44 -16.93
C GLU A 78 -6.75 4.77 -16.82
N SER A 79 -6.74 3.45 -16.62
CA SER A 79 -5.51 2.66 -16.67
C SER A 79 -5.09 2.42 -18.13
N THR A 80 -3.82 2.63 -18.44
CA THR A 80 -3.24 2.22 -19.72
C THR A 80 -2.89 0.73 -19.70
N ARG A 81 -2.82 0.10 -20.87
CA ARG A 81 -2.53 -1.34 -20.98
C ARG A 81 -1.53 -1.60 -22.09
N GLY A 82 -0.41 -2.25 -21.74
CA GLY A 82 0.51 -2.83 -22.70
C GLY A 82 -0.16 -4.04 -23.34
N TRP A 83 -0.26 -4.05 -24.66
CA TRP A 83 -0.88 -5.15 -25.42
C TRP A 83 0.06 -5.61 -26.53
N ASP A 84 0.64 -6.79 -26.39
CA ASP A 84 1.28 -7.53 -27.48
C ASP A 84 0.24 -8.45 -28.13
N THR A 85 -0.27 -8.08 -29.32
CA THR A 85 -1.29 -8.85 -30.04
C THR A 85 -0.86 -10.25 -30.45
N ARG A 86 0.44 -10.57 -30.36
CA ARG A 86 1.00 -11.89 -30.67
C ARG A 86 1.15 -12.79 -29.44
N ARG A 87 1.10 -12.23 -28.24
CA ARG A 87 1.33 -12.95 -26.97
C ARG A 87 0.13 -12.88 -26.02
N ASP A 88 -0.55 -11.76 -26.00
CA ASP A 88 -1.52 -11.43 -24.95
C ASP A 88 -2.92 -11.97 -25.28
N THR A 89 -3.65 -12.35 -24.23
CA THR A 89 -5.04 -12.78 -24.33
C THR A 89 -5.95 -11.66 -23.83
N ARG A 90 -6.99 -11.33 -24.60
CA ARG A 90 -7.99 -10.32 -24.17
C ARG A 90 -8.67 -10.77 -22.88
N ARG A 91 -8.29 -10.19 -21.75
CA ARG A 91 -8.97 -10.35 -20.45
C ARG A 91 -9.03 -9.03 -19.72
N ASP A 92 -10.08 -8.79 -18.95
CA ASP A 92 -10.24 -7.59 -18.13
C ASP A 92 -9.74 -7.80 -16.69
N THR A 93 -9.22 -8.97 -16.35
CA THR A 93 -8.71 -9.31 -15.01
C THR A 93 -7.24 -8.91 -14.81
N ILE A 94 -6.85 -8.73 -13.54
CA ILE A 94 -5.46 -8.69 -13.09
C ILE A 94 -5.17 -10.04 -12.44
N GLU A 95 -4.12 -10.72 -12.88
CA GLU A 95 -3.77 -12.05 -12.36
C GLU A 95 -2.32 -12.13 -11.87
N ARG A 96 -2.03 -13.18 -11.08
CA ARG A 96 -0.67 -13.46 -10.63
C ARG A 96 0.34 -13.52 -11.78
N GLY A 97 1.43 -12.78 -11.66
CA GLY A 97 2.50 -12.68 -12.65
C GLY A 97 2.35 -11.53 -13.64
N ASP A 98 1.19 -10.86 -13.67
CA ASP A 98 1.06 -9.60 -14.39
C ASP A 98 1.96 -8.53 -13.76
N VAL A 99 2.32 -7.53 -14.55
CA VAL A 99 3.14 -6.41 -14.10
C VAL A 99 2.28 -5.16 -14.09
N VAL A 100 2.32 -4.42 -12.98
CA VAL A 100 1.57 -3.18 -12.79
C VAL A 100 2.50 -2.02 -12.48
N GLU A 101 2.11 -0.84 -12.92
CA GLU A 101 2.68 0.42 -12.45
C GLU A 101 1.73 1.10 -11.46
N LEU A 102 2.29 1.51 -10.33
CA LEU A 102 1.57 2.11 -9.21
C LEU A 102 2.29 3.40 -8.80
N GLN A 103 1.56 4.51 -8.67
CA GLN A 103 2.09 5.76 -8.12
C GLN A 103 1.69 5.89 -6.66
N PRO A 104 2.63 5.77 -5.71
CA PRO A 104 2.37 6.19 -4.34
C PRO A 104 2.03 7.68 -4.31
N ILE A 105 1.11 8.09 -3.45
CA ILE A 105 0.79 9.51 -3.24
C ILE A 105 2.06 10.28 -2.83
N VAL A 106 2.93 9.63 -2.07
CA VAL A 106 4.29 10.11 -1.84
C VAL A 106 5.29 9.00 -2.04
N GLY A 107 6.06 9.08 -3.13
CA GLY A 107 7.07 8.10 -3.48
C GLY A 107 7.38 8.08 -4.97
N PRO A 108 8.25 7.15 -5.40
CA PRO A 108 8.59 6.97 -6.80
C PRO A 108 7.51 6.18 -7.51
N LEU A 109 7.41 6.33 -8.84
CA LEU A 109 6.60 5.43 -9.65
C LEU A 109 7.15 4.01 -9.52
N LEU A 110 6.31 3.08 -9.08
CA LEU A 110 6.69 1.70 -8.82
C LEU A 110 6.25 0.82 -9.96
N ARG A 111 7.13 -0.09 -10.40
CA ARG A 111 6.73 -1.25 -11.21
C ARG A 111 6.78 -2.49 -10.33
N ALA A 112 5.71 -3.27 -10.33
CA ALA A 112 5.52 -4.38 -9.40
C ALA A 112 4.93 -5.62 -10.09
N THR A 113 5.38 -6.81 -9.69
CA THR A 113 4.83 -8.08 -10.19
C THR A 113 3.74 -8.58 -9.25
N VAL A 114 2.55 -8.83 -9.78
CA VAL A 114 1.39 -9.34 -9.04
C VAL A 114 1.70 -10.73 -8.48
N CYS A 115 1.61 -10.89 -7.16
CA CYS A 115 1.88 -12.14 -6.47
C CYS A 115 0.62 -12.80 -5.90
N MET A 116 -0.41 -11.99 -5.63
CA MET A 116 -1.71 -12.44 -5.14
C MET A 116 -2.80 -11.77 -5.98
N ASP A 117 -3.72 -12.58 -6.48
CA ASP A 117 -4.89 -12.11 -7.23
C ASP A 117 -6.18 -12.40 -6.48
N ARG A 118 -7.24 -11.68 -6.86
CA ARG A 118 -8.56 -11.70 -6.24
C ARG A 118 -9.19 -13.10 -6.16
N VAL A 119 -8.74 -14.04 -6.99
CA VAL A 119 -9.41 -15.33 -7.21
C VAL A 119 -8.85 -16.42 -6.30
N HIS A 120 -7.61 -16.31 -5.83
CA HIS A 120 -6.91 -17.46 -5.21
C HIS A 120 -6.84 -17.46 -3.67
N ASP A 121 -7.11 -16.35 -2.98
CA ASP A 121 -6.76 -16.25 -1.55
C ASP A 121 -7.93 -16.35 -0.55
N GLY A 122 -9.19 -16.44 -0.98
CA GLY A 122 -10.33 -16.72 -0.09
C GLY A 122 -10.51 -15.76 1.11
N LEU A 123 -9.81 -14.62 1.11
CA LEU A 123 -9.88 -13.58 2.12
C LEU A 123 -10.84 -12.51 1.60
N GLY A 124 -12.02 -12.44 2.22
CA GLY A 124 -13.09 -11.49 1.91
C GLY A 124 -12.81 -10.04 2.31
N ASP A 125 -11.62 -9.52 2.03
CA ASP A 125 -11.41 -8.08 1.86
C ASP A 125 -11.53 -7.82 0.36
N GLU A 126 -12.76 -7.55 -0.09
CA GLU A 126 -13.27 -7.73 -1.46
C GLU A 126 -12.52 -7.00 -2.60
N ASP A 127 -11.52 -6.14 -2.34
CA ASP A 127 -10.98 -5.21 -3.34
C ASP A 127 -9.43 -5.11 -3.45
N GLY A 128 -8.67 -5.97 -2.76
CA GLY A 128 -7.20 -5.86 -2.69
C GLY A 128 -6.40 -6.89 -3.51
N TYR A 129 -5.49 -6.42 -4.38
CA TYR A 129 -4.43 -7.21 -5.01
C TYR A 129 -3.11 -7.08 -4.23
N GLY A 130 -2.19 -8.03 -4.42
CA GLY A 130 -0.84 -7.97 -3.86
C GLY A 130 0.24 -8.06 -4.93
N ALA A 131 1.29 -7.25 -4.81
CA ALA A 131 2.45 -7.28 -5.71
C ALA A 131 3.78 -7.10 -4.97
N PHE A 132 4.86 -7.53 -5.59
CA PHE A 132 6.23 -7.23 -5.16
C PHE A 132 6.82 -6.13 -6.04
N VAL A 133 7.36 -5.09 -5.42
CA VAL A 133 8.09 -4.03 -6.13
C VAL A 133 9.32 -4.63 -6.79
N ILE A 134 9.47 -4.44 -8.10
CA ILE A 134 10.60 -4.95 -8.88
C ILE A 134 11.49 -3.85 -9.46
N GLU A 135 10.97 -2.63 -9.58
CA GLU A 135 11.68 -1.51 -10.20
C GLU A 135 11.08 -0.16 -9.77
N PHE A 136 11.94 0.87 -9.74
CA PHE A 136 11.56 2.28 -9.60
C PHE A 136 11.65 2.95 -10.97
N VAL A 137 10.49 3.19 -11.61
CA VAL A 137 10.42 3.65 -13.00
C VAL A 137 11.02 5.06 -13.11
N GLY A 138 11.97 5.23 -14.04
CA GLY A 138 12.66 6.50 -14.28
C GLY A 138 13.74 6.86 -13.25
N ALA A 139 14.06 5.95 -12.32
CA ALA A 139 15.10 6.13 -11.31
C ALA A 139 16.23 5.10 -11.48
N ASP A 140 16.86 5.12 -12.66
CA ASP A 140 17.97 4.22 -13.00
C ASP A 140 19.11 4.34 -11.99
N GLY A 141 19.52 3.21 -11.41
CA GLY A 141 20.63 3.17 -10.46
C GLY A 141 20.29 3.56 -9.02
N ALA A 142 19.01 3.73 -8.67
CA ALA A 142 18.59 4.01 -7.29
C ALA A 142 18.94 2.89 -6.27
N GLY A 143 19.32 1.70 -6.75
CA GLY A 143 19.71 0.57 -5.90
C GLY A 143 18.51 -0.15 -5.31
N GLN A 144 18.65 -0.66 -4.07
CA GLN A 144 17.65 -1.51 -3.44
C GLN A 144 16.55 -0.74 -2.70
N GLU A 145 16.79 0.52 -2.32
CA GLU A 145 15.85 1.36 -1.60
C GLU A 145 15.81 2.76 -2.22
N TYR A 146 14.62 3.27 -2.48
CA TYR A 146 14.42 4.61 -3.02
C TYR A 146 13.16 5.26 -2.45
N LEU A 147 13.32 6.46 -1.89
CA LEU A 147 12.22 7.27 -1.33
C LEU A 147 11.31 6.50 -0.34
N GLY A 148 11.89 5.64 0.48
CA GLY A 148 11.17 4.87 1.51
C GLY A 148 10.45 3.62 0.99
N PHE A 149 10.73 3.20 -0.24
CA PHE A 149 10.34 1.93 -0.81
C PHE A 149 11.56 1.07 -1.10
N TYR A 150 11.41 -0.25 -1.07
CA TYR A 150 12.50 -1.18 -1.40
C TYR A 150 12.10 -2.21 -2.46
N ILE A 151 13.06 -2.63 -3.27
CA ILE A 151 12.85 -3.72 -4.22
C ILE A 151 12.60 -5.02 -3.43
N GLY A 152 11.55 -5.75 -3.82
CA GLY A 152 11.01 -6.90 -3.09
C GLY A 152 9.97 -6.52 -2.02
N GLU A 153 9.67 -5.24 -1.79
CA GLU A 153 8.60 -4.82 -0.89
C GLU A 153 7.26 -5.37 -1.36
N ARG A 154 6.50 -5.93 -0.41
CA ARG A 154 5.13 -6.36 -0.68
C ARG A 154 4.17 -5.18 -0.50
N VAL A 155 3.44 -4.86 -1.55
CA VAL A 155 2.42 -3.80 -1.56
C VAL A 155 1.03 -4.38 -1.82
N ARG A 156 0.01 -3.73 -1.28
CA ARG A 156 -1.39 -3.99 -1.62
C ARG A 156 -1.98 -2.80 -2.36
N PHE A 157 -2.78 -3.07 -3.38
CA PHE A 157 -3.37 -2.07 -4.25
C PHE A 157 -4.75 -2.51 -4.73
N ALA A 158 -5.60 -1.56 -5.11
CA ALA A 158 -6.88 -1.82 -5.77
C ALA A 158 -6.73 -1.66 -7.28
N ARG A 159 -7.71 -2.15 -8.05
CA ARG A 159 -7.70 -2.03 -9.52
C ARG A 159 -7.56 -0.58 -9.99
N GLU A 160 -8.23 0.34 -9.29
CA GLU A 160 -8.23 1.76 -9.60
C GLU A 160 -6.88 2.45 -9.31
N ASN A 161 -5.94 1.80 -8.63
CA ASN A 161 -4.59 2.33 -8.44
C ASN A 161 -3.64 2.04 -9.61
N VAL A 162 -4.05 1.20 -10.56
CA VAL A 162 -3.16 0.72 -11.63
C VAL A 162 -3.09 1.76 -12.76
N ILE A 163 -1.91 2.36 -12.94
CA ILE A 163 -1.63 3.32 -14.02
C ILE A 163 -1.41 2.58 -15.34
N HIS A 164 -0.62 1.52 -15.28
CA HIS A 164 -0.27 0.68 -16.42
C HIS A 164 -0.33 -0.79 -16.02
N LEU A 165 -0.85 -1.63 -16.92
CA LEU A 165 -0.91 -3.09 -16.75
C LEU A 165 -0.30 -3.77 -17.97
N GLU A 166 0.68 -4.64 -17.72
CA GLU A 166 1.24 -5.57 -18.70
C GLU A 166 0.88 -7.01 -18.29
N GLN A 167 0.40 -7.81 -19.25
CA GLN A 167 0.08 -9.20 -18.99
C GLN A 167 1.35 -10.05 -18.89
N ARG A 168 1.32 -11.07 -18.03
CA ARG A 168 2.34 -12.11 -18.05
C ARG A 168 2.36 -12.78 -19.42
N ALA A 169 3.56 -13.10 -19.91
CA ALA A 169 3.67 -13.93 -21.11
C ALA A 169 2.93 -15.28 -20.88
N PRO A 170 2.20 -15.79 -21.89
CA PRO A 170 1.50 -17.06 -21.76
C PRO A 170 2.51 -18.18 -21.47
N ARG A 171 2.20 -19.02 -20.47
CA ARG A 171 2.96 -20.24 -20.24
C ARG A 171 2.70 -21.18 -21.42
N ARG A 172 3.76 -21.52 -22.16
CA ARG A 172 3.73 -22.53 -23.22
C ARG A 172 3.51 -23.92 -22.63
#